data_AF-Q6X3M5-F1
#
_entry.id   AF-Q6X3M5-F1
#
_cell.length_a   1.000
_cell.length_b   1.000
_cell.length_c   1.000
_cell.angle_alpha   90.00
_cell.angle_beta   90.00
_cell.angle_gamma   90.00
#
_symmetry.space_group_name_H-M   'P 1'
#
loop_
_entity.id
_entity.type
_entity.pdbx_description
1 polymer ?
#
loop_
_entity_poly.entity_id
_entity_poly.type
_entity_poly.pdbx_seq_one_letter_code
_entity_poly.pdbx_strand_id
1 'polypeptide(L)'
;MRQELEAEVYELEQMAPSSRSAEHLLRLEKARKDSKRLFLCLNGSGNKSERLAHIEVLGQAGSNESFKRIAKAAGSDWPLRTHQCRRTYARCFVESRMGRTSLVFLKWQLKHSSMSMTQLYASNPLQDLTLFDEILQQMTEFKIDLIESWLDDQPLAGGAGSKIVELRAIPVKDRAALLAQTAPHANIRATGHGWCIATERGCGGAGLYEATRCPGCKHSVIDETFAGTWQGIYSQQRELMKIEDAGPAVKQRAERDLQVALDVINSLGLSPDDQELEEAVNG
;
A
#
# COMPACT_ATOMS: atom_id res chain seq x y z
N MET A 1 -21.58 18.85 -23.90
CA MET A 1 -20.99 17.94 -24.91
C MET A 1 -21.92 16.83 -25.40
N ARG A 2 -22.39 15.86 -24.60
CA ARG A 2 -23.23 14.76 -25.14
C ARG A 2 -24.57 15.27 -25.71
N GLN A 3 -25.29 16.07 -24.94
CA GLN A 3 -26.53 16.72 -25.38
C GLN A 3 -26.31 17.66 -26.58
N GLU A 4 -25.19 18.37 -26.61
CA GLU A 4 -24.80 19.23 -27.74
C GLU A 4 -24.54 18.40 -29.02
N LEU A 5 -23.87 17.24 -28.91
CA LEU A 5 -23.65 16.35 -30.05
C LEU A 5 -24.96 15.70 -30.53
N GLU A 6 -25.88 15.39 -29.61
CA GLU A 6 -27.22 14.89 -29.96
C GLU A 6 -28.06 15.96 -30.68
N ALA A 7 -27.99 17.21 -30.23
CA ALA A 7 -28.60 18.36 -30.91
C ALA A 7 -27.98 18.56 -32.30
N GLU A 8 -26.66 18.50 -32.44
CA GLU A 8 -25.97 18.59 -33.72
C GLU A 8 -26.41 17.46 -34.69
N VAL A 9 -26.55 16.22 -34.19
CA VAL A 9 -27.07 15.12 -35.01
C VAL A 9 -28.48 15.42 -35.48
N TYR A 10 -29.36 15.91 -34.61
CA TYR A 10 -30.73 16.28 -34.98
C TYR A 10 -30.75 17.37 -36.05
N GLU A 11 -29.96 18.43 -35.90
CA GLU A 11 -29.84 19.52 -36.89
C GLU A 11 -29.34 19.02 -38.24
N LEU A 12 -28.29 18.18 -38.25
CA LEU A 12 -27.73 17.59 -39.47
C LEU A 12 -28.74 16.66 -40.18
N GLU A 13 -29.66 16.02 -39.44
CA GLU A 13 -30.71 15.17 -39.99
C GLU A 13 -31.84 15.96 -40.65
N GLN A 14 -32.19 17.13 -40.11
CA GLN A 14 -33.25 18.00 -40.63
C GLN A 14 -32.90 18.66 -41.97
N MET A 15 -31.63 18.63 -42.39
CA MET A 15 -31.21 19.24 -43.66
C MET A 15 -31.76 18.48 -44.87
N ALA A 16 -32.41 19.20 -45.79
CA ALA A 16 -33.09 18.65 -46.97
C ALA A 16 -32.13 17.82 -47.86
N PRO A 17 -32.56 16.65 -48.39
CA PRO A 17 -31.69 15.76 -49.17
C PRO A 17 -31.03 16.43 -50.39
N SER A 18 -31.72 17.39 -51.02
CA SER A 18 -31.22 18.15 -52.18
C SER A 18 -30.10 19.14 -51.84
N SER A 19 -29.88 19.44 -50.56
CA SER A 19 -28.89 20.41 -50.07
C SER A 19 -27.69 19.76 -49.37
N ARG A 20 -27.62 18.42 -49.31
CA ARG A 20 -26.55 17.70 -48.60
C ARG A 20 -25.30 17.59 -49.47
N SER A 21 -24.21 18.22 -49.04
CA SER A 21 -22.88 17.99 -49.61
C SER A 21 -22.30 16.64 -49.17
N ALA A 22 -21.25 16.16 -49.84
CA ALA A 22 -20.51 14.98 -49.40
C ALA A 22 -19.92 15.16 -47.98
N GLU A 23 -19.46 16.37 -47.65
CA GLU A 23 -18.92 16.73 -46.33
C GLU A 23 -20.01 16.66 -45.25
N HIS A 24 -21.23 17.10 -45.55
CA HIS A 24 -22.38 16.99 -44.66
C HIS A 24 -22.68 15.53 -44.30
N LEU A 25 -22.72 14.65 -45.30
CA LEU A 25 -22.98 13.22 -45.10
C LEU A 25 -21.88 12.56 -44.26
N LEU A 26 -20.61 12.90 -44.52
CA LEU A 26 -19.48 12.41 -43.73
C LEU A 26 -19.54 12.90 -42.28
N ARG A 27 -19.94 14.16 -42.05
CA ARG A 27 -20.10 14.69 -40.70
C ARG A 27 -21.24 14.03 -39.96
N LEU A 28 -22.41 13.88 -40.59
CA LEU A 28 -23.58 13.22 -39.99
C LEU A 28 -23.25 11.79 -39.56
N GLU A 29 -22.61 11.00 -40.44
CA GLU A 29 -22.21 9.63 -40.12
C GLU A 29 -21.16 9.56 -39.02
N LYS A 30 -20.21 10.50 -39.00
CA LYS A 30 -19.22 10.60 -37.91
C LYS A 30 -19.89 10.97 -36.58
N ALA A 31 -20.76 11.98 -36.56
CA ALA A 31 -21.48 12.43 -35.35
C ALA A 31 -22.35 11.30 -34.75
N ARG A 32 -23.05 10.53 -35.60
CA ARG A 32 -23.80 9.32 -35.20
C ARG A 32 -22.93 8.21 -34.60
N LYS A 33 -21.69 8.04 -35.09
CA LYS A 33 -20.74 7.08 -34.53
C LYS A 33 -20.17 7.58 -33.20
N ASP A 34 -19.88 8.86 -33.13
CA ASP A 34 -19.27 9.52 -31.98
C ASP A 34 -20.25 9.58 -30.80
N SER A 35 -21.54 9.79 -31.05
CA SER A 35 -22.58 9.80 -30.01
C SER A 35 -22.67 8.48 -29.23
N LYS A 36 -22.26 7.36 -29.85
CA LYS A 36 -22.23 6.03 -29.22
C LYS A 36 -20.95 5.75 -28.43
N ARG A 37 -19.99 6.69 -28.37
CA ARG A 37 -18.72 6.51 -27.64
C ARG A 37 -18.76 7.15 -26.26
N LEU A 38 -17.88 6.68 -25.38
CA LEU A 38 -17.82 7.11 -23.99
C LEU A 38 -17.15 8.49 -23.84
N PHE A 39 -15.98 8.67 -24.46
CA PHE A 39 -15.16 9.87 -24.29
C PHE A 39 -15.27 10.78 -25.51
N LEU A 40 -15.74 12.00 -25.26
CA LEU A 40 -15.89 13.05 -26.25
C LEU A 40 -14.94 14.20 -25.94
N CYS A 41 -14.55 14.95 -26.96
CA CYS A 41 -13.78 16.18 -26.82
C CYS A 41 -14.24 17.23 -27.83
N LEU A 42 -13.98 18.50 -27.50
CA LEU A 42 -14.08 19.61 -28.44
C LEU A 42 -12.82 19.63 -29.31
N ASN A 43 -13.01 19.49 -30.63
CA ASN A 43 -11.95 19.68 -31.59
C ASN A 43 -12.06 21.07 -32.22
N GLY A 44 -11.09 21.94 -31.93
CA GLY A 44 -10.99 23.28 -32.48
C GLY A 44 -10.49 23.34 -33.94
N SER A 45 -10.14 22.19 -34.55
CA SER A 45 -9.56 22.12 -35.90
C SER A 45 -10.60 21.75 -36.98
N GLY A 46 -11.88 21.91 -36.67
CA GLY A 46 -12.91 20.99 -37.16
C GLY A 46 -14.08 21.57 -37.99
N ASN A 47 -13.82 22.39 -39.00
CA ASN A 47 -14.53 22.40 -40.28
C ASN A 47 -13.77 23.43 -41.11
N LYS A 48 -13.10 23.03 -42.19
CA LYS A 48 -12.33 23.99 -43.00
C LYS A 48 -13.24 25.07 -43.60
N SER A 49 -14.53 24.78 -43.72
CA SER A 49 -15.56 25.66 -44.28
C SER A 49 -16.05 26.74 -43.29
N GLU A 50 -16.18 26.44 -41.99
CA GLU A 50 -16.94 27.31 -41.05
C GLU A 50 -16.20 27.70 -39.76
N ARG A 51 -14.98 27.21 -39.51
CA ARG A 51 -14.16 27.55 -38.31
C ARG A 51 -14.85 27.38 -36.94
N LEU A 52 -15.95 26.64 -36.86
CA LEU A 52 -16.62 26.31 -35.60
C LEU A 52 -16.02 25.03 -35.01
N ALA A 53 -15.77 25.03 -33.69
CA ALA A 53 -15.34 23.83 -32.98
C ALA A 53 -16.50 22.82 -32.96
N HIS A 54 -16.22 21.54 -33.23
CA HIS A 54 -17.23 20.48 -33.13
C HIS A 54 -16.84 19.44 -32.08
N ILE A 55 -17.83 18.65 -31.68
CA ILE A 55 -17.66 17.57 -30.71
C ILE A 55 -17.39 16.28 -31.48
N GLU A 56 -16.30 15.63 -31.12
CA GLU A 56 -15.92 14.32 -31.66
C GLU A 56 -15.42 13.39 -30.56
N VAL A 57 -15.11 12.16 -30.94
CA VAL A 57 -14.48 11.19 -30.04
C VAL A 57 -13.08 11.63 -29.66
N LEU A 58 -12.74 11.45 -28.38
CA LEU A 58 -11.40 11.69 -27.88
C LEU A 58 -10.38 10.79 -28.58
N GLY A 59 -9.58 11.40 -29.45
CA GLY A 59 -8.47 10.75 -30.13
C GLY A 59 -7.20 10.64 -29.28
N GLN A 60 -6.18 9.99 -29.82
CA GLN A 60 -4.88 9.82 -29.16
C GLN A 60 -4.17 11.17 -28.91
N ALA A 61 -4.24 12.10 -29.86
CA ALA A 61 -3.64 13.43 -29.72
C ALA A 61 -4.36 14.25 -28.62
N GLY A 62 -5.69 14.27 -28.65
CA GLY A 62 -6.50 14.92 -27.61
C GLY A 62 -6.27 14.30 -26.24
N SER A 63 -6.16 12.97 -26.15
CA SER A 63 -5.84 12.27 -24.90
C SER A 63 -4.49 12.73 -24.35
N ASN A 64 -3.43 12.75 -25.18
CA ASN A 64 -2.10 13.20 -24.74
C ASN A 64 -2.12 14.64 -24.22
N GLU A 65 -2.90 15.52 -24.83
CA GLU A 65 -3.02 16.90 -24.36
C GLU A 65 -3.75 16.97 -23.01
N SER A 66 -4.81 16.20 -22.82
CA SER A 66 -5.47 16.06 -21.52
C SER A 66 -4.51 15.53 -20.43
N PHE A 67 -3.67 14.54 -20.75
CA PHE A 67 -2.67 14.00 -19.81
C PHE A 67 -1.61 15.03 -19.43
N LYS A 68 -1.14 15.87 -20.35
CA LYS A 68 -0.23 16.98 -20.03
C LYS A 68 -0.87 17.99 -19.07
N ARG A 69 -2.15 18.32 -19.29
CA ARG A 69 -2.89 19.24 -18.41
C ARG A 69 -3.00 18.67 -16.99
N ILE A 70 -3.25 17.37 -16.87
CA ILE A 70 -3.27 16.67 -15.58
C ILE A 70 -1.90 16.74 -14.90
N ALA A 71 -0.81 16.43 -15.60
CA ALA A 71 0.54 16.50 -15.04
C ALA A 71 0.88 17.91 -14.53
N LYS A 72 0.57 18.94 -15.33
CA LYS A 72 0.77 20.34 -14.95
C LYS A 72 -0.07 20.74 -13.73
N ALA A 73 -1.33 20.32 -13.67
CA ALA A 73 -2.21 20.58 -12.53
C ALA A 73 -1.72 19.90 -11.25
N ALA A 74 -1.04 18.76 -11.36
CA ALA A 74 -0.38 18.08 -10.26
C ALA A 74 1.00 18.68 -9.89
N GLY A 75 1.40 19.79 -10.52
CA GLY A 75 2.70 20.45 -10.27
C GLY A 75 3.89 19.75 -10.93
N SER A 76 3.67 18.86 -11.89
CA SER A 76 4.73 18.14 -12.59
C SER A 76 4.93 18.66 -14.02
N ASP A 77 6.19 18.84 -14.41
CA ASP A 77 6.63 19.11 -15.78
C ASP A 77 6.77 17.83 -16.62
N TRP A 78 6.50 16.67 -16.02
CA TRP A 78 6.58 15.38 -16.69
C TRP A 78 5.62 15.31 -17.88
N PRO A 79 6.12 15.01 -19.11
CA PRO A 79 5.28 14.94 -20.30
C PRO A 79 4.47 13.64 -20.33
N LEU A 80 3.45 13.55 -19.48
CA LEU A 80 2.62 12.37 -19.29
C LEU A 80 1.88 11.96 -20.57
N ARG A 81 1.96 10.67 -20.95
CA ARG A 81 1.31 10.11 -22.15
C ARG A 81 0.54 8.84 -21.85
N THR A 82 -0.46 8.54 -22.68
CA THR A 82 -1.34 7.36 -22.50
C THR A 82 -0.57 6.03 -22.43
N HIS A 83 0.52 5.90 -23.19
CA HIS A 83 1.36 4.70 -23.20
C HIS A 83 2.10 4.47 -21.88
N GLN A 84 2.49 5.56 -21.19
CA GLN A 84 3.17 5.46 -19.89
C GLN A 84 2.24 4.85 -18.85
N CYS A 85 0.95 5.21 -18.83
CA CYS A 85 -0.03 4.59 -17.94
C CYS A 85 -0.11 3.07 -18.13
N ARG A 86 -0.03 2.60 -19.38
CA ARG A 86 -0.02 1.17 -19.70
C ARG A 86 1.25 0.47 -19.19
N ARG A 87 2.41 1.13 -19.25
CA ARG A 87 3.67 0.63 -18.67
C ARG A 87 3.63 0.64 -17.14
N THR A 88 3.11 1.70 -16.53
CA THR A 88 2.93 1.79 -15.08
C THR A 88 2.02 0.65 -14.58
N TYR A 89 0.89 0.40 -15.26
CA TYR A 89 0.03 -0.73 -14.94
C TYR A 89 0.77 -2.07 -15.01
N ALA A 90 1.49 -2.31 -16.11
CA ALA A 90 2.29 -3.53 -16.29
C ALA A 90 3.31 -3.72 -15.17
N ARG A 91 3.96 -2.64 -14.74
CA ARG A 91 4.92 -2.67 -13.64
C ARG A 91 4.26 -3.00 -12.31
N CYS A 92 3.22 -2.27 -11.92
CA CYS A 92 2.50 -2.51 -10.66
C CYS A 92 1.91 -3.92 -10.60
N PHE A 93 1.47 -4.46 -11.74
CA PHE A 93 0.94 -5.82 -11.81
C PHE A 93 2.01 -6.88 -11.50
N VAL A 94 3.22 -6.73 -12.05
CA VAL A 94 4.35 -7.67 -11.82
C VAL A 94 4.98 -7.48 -10.45
N GLU A 95 4.96 -6.28 -9.89
CA GLU A 95 5.42 -5.99 -8.52
C GLU A 95 4.40 -6.38 -7.43
N SER A 96 3.19 -6.77 -7.82
CA SER A 96 2.20 -7.30 -6.88
C SER A 96 2.65 -8.64 -6.29
N ARG A 97 1.89 -9.17 -5.33
CA ARG A 97 2.13 -10.51 -4.76
C ARG A 97 2.14 -11.64 -5.79
N MET A 98 1.56 -11.42 -6.98
CA MET A 98 1.62 -12.38 -8.08
C MET A 98 3.00 -12.46 -8.74
N GLY A 99 3.88 -11.47 -8.52
CA GLY A 99 5.28 -11.52 -8.93
C GLY A 99 5.49 -11.72 -10.44
N ARG A 100 6.64 -12.31 -10.79
CA ARG A 100 7.05 -12.56 -12.20
C ARG A 100 6.19 -13.62 -12.90
N THR A 101 5.51 -14.50 -12.17
CA THR A 101 4.59 -15.51 -12.76
C THR A 101 3.33 -14.85 -13.35
N SER A 102 3.02 -13.61 -12.95
CA SER A 102 1.92 -12.81 -13.49
C SER A 102 2.12 -12.37 -14.95
N LEU A 103 3.34 -12.47 -15.51
CA LEU A 103 3.67 -12.05 -16.87
C LEU A 103 2.81 -12.74 -17.94
N VAL A 104 2.41 -14.00 -17.70
CA VAL A 104 1.52 -14.73 -18.61
C VAL A 104 0.16 -14.04 -18.68
N PHE A 105 -0.46 -13.75 -17.54
CA PHE A 105 -1.75 -13.05 -17.49
C PHE A 105 -1.65 -11.64 -18.08
N LEU A 106 -0.55 -10.94 -17.80
CA LEU A 106 -0.32 -9.60 -18.32
C LEU A 106 -0.20 -9.59 -19.85
N LYS A 107 0.46 -10.59 -20.45
CA LYS A 107 0.52 -10.77 -21.91
C LYS A 107 -0.89 -10.89 -22.51
N TRP A 108 -1.74 -11.70 -21.90
CA TRP A 108 -3.13 -11.90 -22.35
C TRP A 108 -3.95 -10.61 -22.23
N GLN A 109 -3.91 -9.95 -21.07
CA GLN A 109 -4.67 -8.73 -20.81
C GLN A 109 -4.26 -7.58 -21.75
N LEU A 110 -2.96 -7.42 -21.97
CA LEU A 110 -2.42 -6.40 -22.88
C LEU A 110 -2.43 -6.85 -24.34
N LYS A 111 -2.89 -8.07 -24.65
CA LYS A 111 -2.91 -8.64 -26.00
C LYS A 111 -1.55 -8.53 -26.71
N HIS A 112 -0.46 -8.71 -25.96
CA HIS A 112 0.88 -8.65 -26.53
C HIS A 112 1.15 -9.88 -27.39
N SER A 113 1.81 -9.67 -28.53
CA SER A 113 2.18 -10.73 -29.47
C SER A 113 3.19 -11.71 -28.87
N SER A 114 4.10 -11.23 -28.03
CA SER A 114 5.17 -12.04 -27.41
C SER A 114 5.31 -11.79 -25.91
N MET A 115 6.02 -12.71 -25.24
CA MET A 115 6.41 -12.53 -23.84
C MET A 115 7.45 -11.42 -23.68
N SER A 116 8.38 -11.30 -24.63
CA SER A 116 9.41 -10.24 -24.63
C SER A 116 8.82 -8.83 -24.65
N MET A 117 7.74 -8.61 -25.41
CA MET A 117 6.99 -7.35 -25.39
C MET A 117 6.39 -7.06 -24.01
N THR A 118 5.92 -8.09 -23.31
CA THR A 118 5.36 -7.94 -21.95
C THR A 118 6.44 -7.65 -20.92
N GLN A 119 7.59 -8.31 -21.03
CA GLN A 119 8.76 -8.04 -20.19
C GLN A 119 9.25 -6.61 -20.38
N LEU A 120 9.32 -6.09 -21.60
CA LEU A 120 9.73 -4.70 -21.84
C LEU A 120 8.82 -3.68 -21.11
N TYR A 121 7.51 -3.96 -21.05
CA TYR A 121 6.55 -3.09 -20.36
C TYR A 121 6.65 -3.20 -18.83
N ALA A 122 6.96 -4.39 -18.31
CA ALA A 122 7.15 -4.64 -16.89
C ALA A 122 8.56 -4.32 -16.38
N SER A 123 9.54 -4.21 -17.28
CA SER A 123 10.92 -3.89 -16.95
C SER A 123 11.09 -2.40 -16.63
N ASN A 124 11.92 -2.12 -15.63
CA ASN A 124 12.44 -0.79 -15.39
C ASN A 124 13.96 -0.85 -15.67
N PRO A 125 14.45 -0.23 -16.76
CA PRO A 125 15.88 -0.26 -17.09
C PRO A 125 16.75 0.55 -16.11
N LEU A 126 16.16 1.34 -15.21
CA LEU A 126 16.85 2.07 -14.16
C LEU A 126 16.81 1.35 -12.80
N GLN A 127 16.16 0.19 -12.71
CA GLN A 127 16.19 -0.61 -11.50
C GLN A 127 17.27 -1.66 -11.59
N ASP A 128 18.07 -1.70 -10.53
CA ASP A 128 19.02 -2.77 -10.34
C ASP A 128 18.32 -3.99 -9.73
N LEU A 129 18.22 -5.06 -10.51
CA LEU A 129 17.64 -6.32 -10.01
C LEU A 129 18.54 -6.94 -8.95
N THR A 130 19.86 -6.71 -9.00
CA THR A 130 20.77 -7.22 -7.97
C THR A 130 20.50 -6.53 -6.64
N LEU A 131 20.18 -5.24 -6.64
CA LEU A 131 19.78 -4.52 -5.43
C LEU A 131 18.53 -5.12 -4.78
N PHE A 132 17.54 -5.59 -5.54
CA PHE A 132 16.38 -6.26 -4.96
C PHE A 132 16.73 -7.63 -4.38
N ASP A 133 17.58 -8.39 -5.07
CA ASP A 133 18.05 -9.69 -4.56
C ASP A 133 18.88 -9.48 -3.29
N GLU A 134 19.74 -8.44 -3.24
CA GLU A 134 20.49 -8.01 -2.06
C GLU A 134 19.55 -7.58 -0.93
N ILE A 135 18.54 -6.75 -1.18
CA ILE A 135 17.56 -6.35 -0.15
C ILE A 135 16.82 -7.57 0.39
N LEU A 136 16.35 -8.48 -0.47
CA LEU A 136 15.64 -9.68 -0.05
C LEU A 136 16.56 -10.64 0.74
N GLN A 137 17.83 -10.71 0.36
CA GLN A 137 18.84 -11.45 1.11
C GLN A 137 19.07 -10.81 2.48
N GLN A 138 19.29 -9.50 2.56
CA GLN A 138 19.44 -8.78 3.83
C GLN A 138 18.20 -8.90 4.73
N MET A 139 16.99 -8.84 4.15
CA MET A 139 15.76 -9.10 4.90
C MET A 139 15.68 -10.53 5.43
N THR A 140 16.23 -11.50 4.68
CA THR A 140 16.26 -12.90 5.09
C THR A 140 17.27 -13.13 6.20
N GLU A 141 18.48 -12.58 6.06
CA GLU A 141 19.54 -12.59 7.06
C GLU A 141 19.05 -11.93 8.36
N PHE A 142 18.43 -10.75 8.28
CA PHE A 142 17.82 -10.10 9.44
C PHE A 142 16.78 -10.96 10.14
N LYS A 143 15.93 -11.68 9.38
CA LYS A 143 14.95 -12.60 9.99
C LYS A 143 15.61 -13.81 10.64
N ILE A 144 16.70 -14.32 10.06
CA ILE A 144 17.49 -15.40 10.66
C ILE A 144 18.01 -14.92 12.00
N ASP A 145 18.70 -13.79 12.04
CA ASP A 145 19.26 -13.21 13.26
C ASP A 145 18.17 -12.91 14.30
N LEU A 146 17.01 -12.41 13.87
CA LEU A 146 15.89 -12.11 14.75
C LEU A 146 15.30 -13.39 15.38
N ILE A 147 14.96 -14.40 14.58
CA ILE A 147 14.44 -15.68 15.11
C ILE A 147 15.51 -16.38 15.94
N GLU A 148 16.77 -16.28 15.52
CA GLU A 148 17.91 -16.80 16.26
C GLU A 148 17.95 -16.17 17.65
N SER A 149 17.92 -14.85 17.73
CA SER A 149 17.88 -14.15 19.01
C SER A 149 16.71 -14.64 19.86
N TRP A 150 15.51 -14.84 19.30
CA TRP A 150 14.36 -15.31 20.07
C TRP A 150 14.50 -16.73 20.58
N LEU A 151 15.36 -17.55 19.99
CA LEU A 151 15.65 -18.90 20.45
C LEU A 151 16.77 -18.95 21.50
N ASP A 152 17.54 -17.86 21.68
CA ASP A 152 18.52 -17.70 22.78
C ASP A 152 17.84 -17.34 24.11
N ASP A 153 18.61 -17.04 25.16
CA ASP A 153 18.09 -16.85 26.52
C ASP A 153 17.39 -15.50 26.79
N GLN A 154 17.22 -14.65 25.78
CA GLN A 154 16.61 -13.33 25.99
C GLN A 154 15.15 -13.45 26.47
N PRO A 155 14.67 -12.55 27.35
CA PRO A 155 13.29 -12.56 27.79
C PRO A 155 12.34 -12.14 26.64
N LEU A 156 11.20 -12.82 26.52
CA LEU A 156 10.17 -12.50 25.53
C LEU A 156 8.80 -12.41 26.19
N ALA A 157 8.07 -11.35 25.85
CA ALA A 157 6.66 -11.18 26.14
C ALA A 157 5.80 -11.43 24.90
N GLY A 158 4.47 -11.37 25.06
CA GLY A 158 3.52 -11.67 24.00
C GLY A 158 3.19 -13.16 23.90
N GLY A 159 1.97 -13.49 23.45
CA GLY A 159 1.50 -14.87 23.45
C GLY A 159 2.31 -15.84 22.58
N ALA A 160 2.90 -15.38 21.48
CA ALA A 160 3.86 -16.20 20.72
C ALA A 160 5.24 -16.21 21.37
N GLY A 161 5.68 -15.09 21.97
CA GLY A 161 6.94 -14.99 22.70
C GLY A 161 7.03 -15.98 23.86
N SER A 162 5.99 -16.05 24.71
CA SER A 162 5.91 -17.03 25.79
C SER A 162 6.00 -18.47 25.28
N LYS A 163 5.36 -18.76 24.13
CA LYS A 163 5.44 -20.10 23.53
C LYS A 163 6.83 -20.41 22.98
N ILE A 164 7.52 -19.43 22.41
CA ILE A 164 8.91 -19.58 21.96
C ILE A 164 9.81 -19.90 23.16
N VAL A 165 9.68 -19.17 24.27
CA VAL A 165 10.43 -19.44 25.51
C VAL A 165 10.23 -20.88 25.99
N GLU A 166 8.98 -21.38 25.99
CA GLU A 166 8.70 -22.79 26.32
C GLU A 166 9.39 -23.79 25.37
N LEU A 167 9.46 -23.46 24.08
CA LEU A 167 10.05 -24.33 23.06
C LEU A 167 11.58 -24.40 23.14
N ARG A 168 12.25 -23.42 23.77
CA ARG A 168 13.72 -23.43 23.96
C ARG A 168 14.22 -24.64 24.75
N ALA A 169 13.36 -25.23 25.58
CA ALA A 169 13.68 -26.46 26.33
C ALA A 169 13.86 -27.70 25.42
N ILE A 170 13.39 -27.64 24.17
CA ILE A 170 13.50 -28.75 23.22
C ILE A 170 14.83 -28.60 22.44
N PRO A 171 15.77 -29.56 22.56
CA PRO A 171 17.05 -29.45 21.88
C PRO A 171 16.88 -29.54 20.36
N VAL A 172 17.36 -28.52 19.65
CA VAL A 172 17.39 -28.48 18.18
C VAL A 172 18.73 -29.03 17.71
N LYS A 173 18.70 -30.13 16.95
CA LYS A 173 19.91 -30.82 16.46
C LYS A 173 20.76 -29.96 15.53
N ASP A 174 20.12 -29.17 14.67
CA ASP A 174 20.78 -28.26 13.73
C ASP A 174 19.97 -26.98 13.61
N ARG A 175 20.37 -25.97 14.38
CA ARG A 175 19.69 -24.67 14.46
C ARG A 175 19.83 -23.89 13.15
N ALA A 176 21.02 -23.93 12.53
CA ALA A 176 21.28 -23.22 11.29
C ALA A 176 20.40 -23.74 10.15
N ALA A 177 20.27 -25.06 10.02
CA ALA A 177 19.38 -25.66 9.03
C ALA A 177 17.90 -25.32 9.27
N LEU A 178 17.45 -25.31 10.54
CA LEU A 178 16.08 -24.93 10.89
C LEU A 178 15.78 -23.47 10.49
N LEU A 179 16.68 -22.54 10.83
CA LEU A 179 16.52 -21.12 10.54
C LEU A 179 16.55 -20.85 9.02
N ALA A 180 17.48 -21.46 8.29
CA ALA A 180 17.58 -21.33 6.84
C ALA A 180 16.30 -21.79 6.11
N GLN A 181 15.60 -22.81 6.65
CA GLN A 181 14.34 -23.30 6.08
C GLN A 181 13.12 -22.49 6.55
N THR A 182 13.15 -21.91 7.75
CA THR A 182 11.96 -21.28 8.36
C THR A 182 11.89 -19.77 8.08
N ALA A 183 13.00 -19.06 8.21
CA ALA A 183 13.06 -17.60 8.12
C ALA A 183 12.55 -17.02 6.78
N PRO A 184 12.87 -17.61 5.60
CA PRO A 184 12.35 -17.10 4.31
C PRO A 184 10.83 -17.17 4.20
N HIS A 185 10.21 -18.13 4.89
CA HIS A 185 8.76 -18.38 4.83
C HIS A 185 7.99 -17.78 6.02
N ALA A 186 8.69 -17.33 7.06
CA ALA A 186 8.08 -16.67 8.20
C ALA A 186 7.56 -15.27 7.82
N ASN A 187 6.29 -15.01 8.12
CA ASN A 187 5.75 -13.65 8.11
C ASN A 187 6.14 -13.00 9.44
N ILE A 188 6.98 -11.96 9.40
CA ILE A 188 7.36 -11.18 10.58
C ILE A 188 7.27 -9.71 10.18
N ARG A 189 6.56 -8.92 10.96
CA ARG A 189 6.47 -7.46 10.80
C ARG A 189 6.62 -6.76 12.14
N ALA A 190 7.37 -5.67 12.18
CA ALA A 190 7.35 -4.75 13.32
C ALA A 190 6.04 -3.96 13.31
N THR A 191 5.42 -3.80 14.48
CA THR A 191 4.19 -3.01 14.66
C THR A 191 4.41 -1.74 15.50
N GLY A 192 5.66 -1.46 15.88
CA GLY A 192 6.05 -0.33 16.73
C GLY A 192 6.03 -0.63 18.24
N HIS A 193 5.39 -1.72 18.65
CA HIS A 193 5.27 -2.18 20.05
C HIS A 193 5.48 -3.70 20.19
N GLY A 194 6.07 -4.33 19.17
CA GLY A 194 6.24 -5.77 19.07
C GLY A 194 6.43 -6.25 17.64
N TRP A 195 6.76 -7.54 17.53
CA TRP A 195 6.78 -8.31 16.29
C TRP A 195 5.48 -9.10 16.15
N CYS A 196 4.89 -9.05 14.95
CA CYS A 196 3.70 -9.82 14.62
C CYS A 196 4.02 -10.92 13.61
N ILE A 197 3.72 -12.16 13.98
CA ILE A 197 3.89 -13.34 13.14
C ILE A 197 2.60 -13.82 12.46
N ALA A 198 1.53 -13.03 12.57
CA ALA A 198 0.26 -13.36 11.92
C ALA A 198 0.37 -13.21 10.41
N THR A 199 -0.20 -14.16 9.67
CA THR A 199 -0.40 -14.02 8.22
C THR A 199 -1.60 -13.10 7.93
N GLU A 200 -2.16 -13.15 6.72
CA GLU A 200 -3.31 -12.31 6.32
C GLU A 200 -4.55 -12.46 7.23
N ARG A 201 -4.65 -13.56 7.99
CA ARG A 201 -5.71 -13.81 8.98
C ARG A 201 -5.11 -14.04 10.36
N GLY A 202 -5.79 -13.56 11.40
CA GLY A 202 -5.41 -13.80 12.80
C GLY A 202 -4.93 -12.56 13.56
N CYS A 203 -4.66 -11.45 12.88
CA CYS A 203 -4.49 -10.14 13.51
C CYS A 203 -5.81 -9.36 13.46
N GLY A 204 -6.26 -8.80 14.59
CA GLY A 204 -7.48 -8.00 14.65
C GLY A 204 -7.40 -6.63 13.95
N GLY A 205 -6.36 -6.37 13.15
CA GLY A 205 -6.16 -5.12 12.42
C GLY A 205 -5.81 -3.90 13.29
N ALA A 206 -5.90 -4.02 14.62
CA ALA A 206 -5.71 -2.93 15.56
C ALA A 206 -4.26 -2.74 16.01
N GLY A 207 -3.30 -3.55 15.54
CA GLY A 207 -1.91 -3.55 16.01
C GLY A 207 -1.09 -2.29 15.71
N LEU A 208 -1.70 -1.20 15.25
CA LEU A 208 -1.09 0.14 15.25
C LEU A 208 -1.80 1.09 16.23
N TYR A 209 -3.11 0.87 16.45
CA TYR A 209 -4.00 1.76 17.20
C TYR A 209 -4.27 1.27 18.64
N GLU A 210 -4.09 -0.02 18.91
CA GLU A 210 -4.37 -0.66 20.20
C GLU A 210 -3.23 -1.61 20.61
N ALA A 211 -2.10 -1.02 21.03
CA ALA A 211 -0.91 -1.75 21.46
C ALA A 211 -1.20 -2.77 22.58
N THR A 212 -2.09 -2.42 23.51
CA THR A 212 -2.41 -3.25 24.69
C THR A 212 -3.13 -4.57 24.38
N ARG A 213 -3.53 -4.80 23.12
CA ARG A 213 -4.02 -6.13 22.69
C ARG A 213 -2.92 -7.12 22.32
N CYS A 214 -1.73 -6.63 21.99
CA CYS A 214 -0.64 -7.48 21.51
C CYS A 214 -0.05 -8.42 22.57
N PRO A 215 0.10 -8.04 23.86
CA PRO A 215 0.64 -8.93 24.88
C PRO A 215 -0.14 -10.26 25.02
N GLY A 216 -1.48 -10.22 24.94
CA GLY A 216 -2.31 -11.43 24.96
C GLY A 216 -2.50 -12.13 23.61
N CYS A 217 -1.94 -11.59 22.52
CA CYS A 217 -2.15 -12.13 21.18
C CYS A 217 -1.24 -13.34 20.92
N LYS A 218 -1.82 -14.45 20.44
CA LYS A 218 -1.09 -15.67 20.06
C LYS A 218 -0.08 -15.53 18.92
N HIS A 219 -0.02 -14.36 18.29
CA HIS A 219 0.88 -14.03 17.18
C HIS A 219 1.86 -12.91 17.51
N SER A 220 1.90 -12.45 18.75
CA SER A 220 2.80 -11.36 19.16
C SER A 220 4.04 -11.93 19.85
N VAL A 221 5.19 -11.44 19.42
CA VAL A 221 6.48 -11.59 20.12
C VAL A 221 6.94 -10.19 20.49
N ILE A 222 7.22 -9.93 21.75
CA ILE A 222 7.72 -8.65 22.23
C ILE A 222 9.06 -8.96 22.87
N ASP A 223 10.13 -8.47 22.28
CA ASP A 223 11.49 -8.54 22.84
C ASP A 223 11.88 -7.19 23.45
N GLU A 224 13.09 -7.15 24.00
CA GLU A 224 13.64 -5.96 24.68
C GLU A 224 13.74 -4.73 23.76
N THR A 225 13.80 -4.92 22.43
CA THR A 225 13.87 -3.78 21.49
C THR A 225 12.66 -2.85 21.57
N PHE A 226 11.53 -3.36 22.08
CA PHE A 226 10.31 -2.56 22.31
C PHE A 226 10.12 -2.12 23.77
N ALA A 227 11.08 -2.37 24.66
CA ALA A 227 10.98 -2.00 26.07
C ALA A 227 10.66 -0.51 26.24
N GLY A 228 11.37 0.37 25.51
CA GLY A 228 11.12 1.82 25.55
C GLY A 228 9.70 2.21 25.15
N THR A 229 9.09 1.51 24.18
CA THR A 229 7.67 1.72 23.82
C THR A 229 6.75 1.38 24.99
N TRP A 230 7.00 0.25 25.66
CA TRP A 230 6.18 -0.20 26.79
C TRP A 230 6.37 0.64 28.05
N GLN A 231 7.59 1.14 28.31
CA GLN A 231 7.87 2.17 29.32
C GLN A 231 7.09 3.46 29.03
N GLY A 232 7.07 3.89 27.77
CA GLY A 232 6.29 5.06 27.34
C GLY A 232 4.79 4.88 27.55
N ILE A 233 4.23 3.71 27.19
CA ILE A 233 2.82 3.39 27.44
C ILE A 233 2.52 3.41 28.95
N TYR A 234 3.37 2.78 29.76
CA TYR A 234 3.22 2.75 31.22
C TYR A 234 3.19 4.18 31.81
N SER A 235 4.15 5.01 31.43
CA SER A 235 4.27 6.40 31.89
C SER A 235 3.06 7.23 31.48
N GLN A 236 2.62 7.13 30.22
CA GLN A 236 1.43 7.83 29.72
C GLN A 236 0.15 7.41 30.44
N GLN A 237 0.00 6.13 30.81
CA GLN A 237 -1.15 5.71 31.60
C GLN A 237 -1.10 6.23 33.04
N ARG A 238 0.09 6.34 33.65
CA ARG A 238 0.23 7.00 34.97
C ARG A 238 -0.16 8.47 34.91
N GLU A 239 0.28 9.21 33.89
CA GLU A 239 -0.12 10.60 33.67
C GLU A 239 -1.64 10.71 33.55
N LEU A 240 -2.26 9.85 32.74
CA LEU A 240 -3.72 9.83 32.56
C LEU A 240 -4.48 9.53 33.86
N MET A 241 -3.92 8.71 34.74
CA MET A 241 -4.49 8.42 36.07
C MET A 241 -4.45 9.60 37.03
N LYS A 242 -3.52 10.55 36.85
CA LYS A 242 -3.43 11.78 37.67
C LYS A 242 -4.48 12.83 37.27
N ILE A 243 -5.12 12.69 36.12
CA ILE A 243 -6.12 13.64 35.63
C ILE A 243 -7.41 13.50 36.46
N GLU A 244 -7.74 14.55 37.23
CA GLU A 244 -8.87 14.52 38.17
C GLU A 244 -10.23 14.46 37.46
N ASP A 245 -10.38 15.20 36.36
CA ASP A 245 -11.63 15.34 35.59
C ASP A 245 -11.87 14.21 34.57
N ALA A 246 -11.00 13.19 34.53
CA ALA A 246 -11.22 12.01 33.72
C ALA A 246 -12.41 11.19 34.23
N GLY A 247 -13.39 10.92 33.35
CA GLY A 247 -14.54 10.09 33.67
C GLY A 247 -14.17 8.65 34.04
N PRO A 248 -15.06 7.90 34.73
CA PRO A 248 -14.74 6.58 35.28
C PRO A 248 -14.30 5.56 34.23
N ALA A 249 -14.83 5.64 33.00
CA ALA A 249 -14.44 4.75 31.90
C ALA A 249 -12.98 4.98 31.44
N VAL A 250 -12.51 6.23 31.47
CA VAL A 250 -11.13 6.59 31.10
C VAL A 250 -10.18 6.07 32.17
N LYS A 251 -10.47 6.31 33.45
CA LYS A 251 -9.67 5.81 34.58
C LYS A 251 -9.57 4.29 34.58
N GLN A 252 -10.70 3.58 34.39
CA GLN A 252 -10.69 2.13 34.31
C GLN A 252 -9.86 1.60 33.13
N ARG A 253 -9.91 2.28 31.98
CA ARG A 253 -9.07 1.90 30.84
C ARG A 253 -7.60 2.15 31.12
N ALA A 254 -7.25 3.32 31.65
CA ALA A 254 -5.88 3.68 31.99
C ALA A 254 -5.27 2.70 32.99
N GLU A 255 -6.01 2.31 34.02
CA GLU A 255 -5.57 1.30 34.99
C GLU A 255 -5.31 -0.07 34.36
N ARG A 256 -6.20 -0.54 33.45
CA ARG A 256 -5.96 -1.80 32.72
C ARG A 256 -4.75 -1.70 31.80
N ASP A 257 -4.66 -0.64 31.00
CA ASP A 257 -3.58 -0.46 30.03
C ASP A 257 -2.22 -0.27 30.75
N LEU A 258 -2.22 0.36 31.93
CA LEU A 258 -1.07 0.47 32.84
C LEU A 258 -0.61 -0.91 33.30
N GLN A 259 -1.53 -1.75 33.79
CA GLN A 259 -1.21 -3.09 34.25
C GLN A 259 -0.67 -3.96 33.10
N VAL A 260 -1.27 -3.85 31.91
CA VAL A 260 -0.78 -4.58 30.72
C VAL A 260 0.66 -4.16 30.37
N ALA A 261 0.97 -2.86 30.41
CA ALA A 261 2.32 -2.39 30.15
C ALA A 261 3.32 -2.87 31.22
N LEU A 262 2.92 -2.82 32.49
CA LEU A 262 3.72 -3.34 33.60
C LEU A 262 4.01 -4.83 33.45
N ASP A 263 3.00 -5.63 33.08
CA ASP A 263 3.16 -7.08 32.86
C ASP A 263 4.17 -7.37 31.74
N VAL A 264 4.15 -6.58 30.67
CA VAL A 264 5.14 -6.70 29.58
C VAL A 264 6.54 -6.33 30.07
N ILE A 265 6.70 -5.20 30.77
CA ILE A 265 7.99 -4.75 31.32
C ILE A 265 8.58 -5.83 32.23
N ASN A 266 7.76 -6.37 33.14
CA ASN A 266 8.17 -7.45 34.04
C ASN A 266 8.52 -8.74 33.30
N SER A 267 7.75 -9.10 32.27
CA SER A 267 8.03 -10.28 31.42
C SER A 267 9.34 -10.15 30.65
N LEU A 268 9.76 -8.92 30.35
CA LEU A 268 11.06 -8.60 29.77
C LEU A 268 12.18 -8.56 30.83
N GLY A 269 11.90 -8.85 32.11
CA GLY A 269 12.88 -8.82 33.19
C GLY A 269 13.32 -7.41 33.59
N LEU A 270 12.55 -6.39 33.21
CA LEU A 270 12.83 -4.98 33.47
C LEU A 270 11.93 -4.46 34.61
N SER A 271 12.27 -3.29 35.14
CA SER A 271 11.42 -2.51 36.04
C SER A 271 10.90 -1.26 35.32
N PRO A 272 9.74 -0.71 35.71
CA PRO A 272 9.27 0.56 35.18
C PRO A 272 10.28 1.70 35.42
N ASP A 273 10.44 2.58 34.44
CA ASP A 273 11.26 3.78 34.60
C ASP A 273 10.51 4.80 35.46
N ASP A 274 10.84 4.84 36.75
CA ASP A 274 10.32 5.83 37.69
C ASP A 274 11.07 7.18 37.57
N GLN A 275 11.06 7.78 36.39
CA GLN A 275 11.69 9.10 36.19
C GLN A 275 10.97 10.26 36.92
N GLU A 276 9.90 10.00 37.67
CA GLU A 276 9.20 11.00 38.48
C GLU A 276 9.70 11.12 39.93
N LEU A 277 10.72 10.36 40.35
CA LEU A 277 11.28 10.48 41.72
C LEU A 277 12.45 11.47 41.85
N GLU A 278 13.12 11.87 40.77
CA GLU A 278 14.26 12.79 40.85
C GLU A 278 13.89 14.28 40.70
N GLU A 279 12.82 14.63 39.99
CA GLU A 279 12.40 16.02 39.83
C GLU A 279 11.59 16.56 41.02
N ALA A 280 10.98 15.70 41.85
CA ALA A 280 10.23 16.11 43.04
C ALA A 280 11.11 16.23 44.32
N VAL A 281 12.37 15.78 44.27
CA VAL A 281 13.32 15.90 45.39
C VAL A 281 14.26 17.11 45.22
N ASN A 282 14.35 17.65 44.00
CA ASN A 282 15.19 18.81 43.68
C ASN A 282 14.40 20.07 43.25
N GLY A 283 13.10 20.14 43.56
CA GLY A 283 12.22 21.28 43.29
C GLY A 283 11.76 22.00 44.55
#